data_AF-A0A8B9EYL1-F1
#
_entry.id   AF-A0A8B9EYL1-F1
#
_cell.length_a   1.000
_cell.length_b   1.000
_cell.length_c   1.000
_cell.angle_alpha   90.00
_cell.angle_beta   90.00
_cell.angle_gamma   90.00
#
_symmetry.space_group_name_H-M   'P 1'
#
loop_
_entity.id
_entity.type
_entity.pdbx_description
1 polymer ?
#
loop_
_entity_poly.entity_id
_entity_poly.type
_entity_poly.pdbx_seq_one_letter_code
_entity_poly.pdbx_strand_id
1 'polypeptide(L)'
;FRFCRPGLDKARLELNENPDILHQDIQQVRDMIITRPDIGFLRTDDAFILRFLRARKFHQTEAFRLLAQYFQYRQLNLDMFKNFKADDPGIKRALTDGFPGVLENRDHCGRKILLLFAANWDQSRNSFIDILRAILLSLEVLIEDQELQINGFILIIDWSNFSFKQASKLTPSILKLAIEGLQDSFPARFGGVHFVNQPWYIHALYTLIKPFLKDKTRKRPFDLCGLSTKHWVIPQEAQSLPWGLSDQAGQGWCQSRRKDRSKRQMSLKQCKVATQPGTPLGNVSPGEQGWIALLALNACSSHLLSVSCTISLFFLLFLVQASIFLK
;
A
#
# COMPACT_ATOMS: atom_id res chain seq x y z
N PHE A 1 12.67 14.03 8.54
CA PHE A 1 11.25 14.28 8.18
C PHE A 1 11.21 15.32 7.07
N ARG A 2 10.79 14.97 5.85
CA ARG A 2 10.55 15.98 4.79
C ARG A 2 9.23 16.67 5.11
N PHE A 3 9.23 18.01 5.19
CA PHE A 3 8.01 18.81 5.35
C PHE A 3 7.07 18.56 4.16
N CYS A 4 5.84 18.12 4.42
CA CYS A 4 4.81 18.00 3.40
C CYS A 4 4.09 19.35 3.24
N ARG A 5 4.02 19.85 2.00
CA ARG A 5 3.52 21.18 1.64
C ARG A 5 1.99 21.20 1.39
N PRO A 6 1.31 22.34 1.55
CA PRO A 6 -0.11 22.52 1.21
C PRO A 6 -0.42 22.27 -0.28
N GLY A 7 -1.68 21.93 -0.59
CA GLY A 7 -2.11 21.37 -1.89
C GLY A 7 -1.79 22.19 -3.14
N LEU A 8 -2.06 23.51 -3.15
CA LEU A 8 -1.84 24.38 -4.33
C LEU A 8 -0.35 24.59 -4.63
N ASP A 9 0.46 24.86 -3.61
CA ASP A 9 1.92 24.96 -3.77
C ASP A 9 2.51 23.63 -4.24
N LYS A 10 1.95 22.52 -3.77
CA LYS A 10 2.40 21.18 -4.16
C LYS A 10 2.10 20.88 -5.62
N ALA A 11 0.91 21.21 -6.13
CA ALA A 11 0.56 21.02 -7.54
C ALA A 11 1.54 21.77 -8.46
N ARG A 12 1.76 23.05 -8.19
CA ARG A 12 2.68 23.89 -8.97
C ARG A 12 4.12 23.40 -8.88
N LEU A 13 4.64 23.15 -7.68
CA LEU A 13 6.06 22.85 -7.45
C LEU A 13 6.45 21.40 -7.75
N GLU A 14 5.56 20.43 -7.49
CA GLU A 14 5.89 19.01 -7.67
C GLU A 14 5.39 18.43 -9.00
N LEU A 15 4.35 19.03 -9.59
CA LEU A 15 3.69 18.54 -10.80
C LEU A 15 3.83 19.49 -11.99
N ASN A 16 4.37 20.69 -11.81
CA ASN A 16 4.44 21.73 -12.84
C ASN A 16 3.04 22.17 -13.34
N GLU A 17 2.02 22.06 -12.49
CA GLU A 17 0.68 22.54 -12.82
C GLU A 17 0.69 24.07 -12.91
N ASN A 18 0.38 24.60 -14.10
CA ASN A 18 0.25 26.03 -14.35
C ASN A 18 -1.18 26.37 -14.79
N PRO A 19 -1.96 27.09 -13.96
CA PRO A 19 -3.34 27.47 -14.29
C PRO A 19 -3.48 28.23 -15.62
N ASP A 20 -2.50 29.03 -16.00
CA ASP A 20 -2.59 29.92 -17.17
C ASP A 20 -2.55 29.15 -18.51
N ILE A 21 -1.91 27.99 -18.52
CA ILE A 21 -1.77 27.14 -19.72
C ILE A 21 -2.51 25.80 -19.61
N LEU A 22 -3.28 25.60 -18.53
CA LEU A 22 -3.95 24.34 -18.23
C LEU A 22 -4.85 23.86 -19.38
N HIS A 23 -5.59 24.78 -20.00
CA HIS A 23 -6.44 24.45 -21.15
C HIS A 23 -5.59 23.98 -22.34
N GLN A 24 -4.44 24.60 -22.58
CA GLN A 24 -3.55 24.22 -23.68
C GLN A 24 -2.96 22.82 -23.45
N ASP A 25 -2.57 22.51 -22.22
CA ASP A 25 -2.05 21.18 -21.85
C ASP A 25 -3.08 20.07 -22.04
N ILE A 26 -4.33 20.32 -21.65
CA ILE A 26 -5.44 19.39 -21.85
C ILE A 26 -5.71 19.19 -23.36
N GLN A 27 -5.70 20.29 -24.13
CA GLN A 27 -5.94 20.22 -25.57
C GLN A 27 -4.85 19.43 -26.29
N GLN A 28 -3.57 19.61 -25.94
CA GLN A 28 -2.48 18.83 -26.52
C GLN A 28 -2.66 17.32 -26.29
N VAL A 29 -3.11 16.91 -25.10
CA VAL A 29 -3.40 15.49 -24.83
C VAL A 29 -4.56 15.00 -25.70
N ARG A 30 -5.60 15.82 -25.88
CA ARG A 30 -6.76 15.51 -26.71
C ARG A 30 -6.38 15.37 -28.20
N ASP A 31 -5.51 16.21 -28.72
CA ASP A 31 -5.07 16.13 -30.11
C ASP A 31 -4.30 14.82 -30.37
N MET A 32 -3.53 14.35 -29.40
CA MET A 32 -2.84 13.05 -29.50
C MET A 32 -3.80 11.84 -29.51
N ILE A 33 -5.01 11.95 -28.97
CA ILE A 33 -6.00 10.85 -28.99
C ILE A 33 -6.34 10.43 -30.42
N ILE A 34 -6.42 11.39 -31.35
CA ILE A 34 -6.75 11.15 -32.76
C ILE A 34 -5.69 10.25 -33.43
N THR A 35 -4.46 10.22 -32.91
CA THR A 35 -3.36 9.42 -33.46
C THR A 35 -3.48 7.91 -33.15
N ARG A 36 -4.41 7.51 -32.29
CA ARG A 36 -4.61 6.11 -31.85
C ARG A 36 -6.05 5.63 -32.06
N PRO A 37 -6.52 5.49 -33.31
CA PRO A 37 -7.88 5.05 -33.62
C PRO A 37 -8.16 3.60 -33.21
N ASP A 38 -7.13 2.82 -32.91
CA ASP A 38 -7.24 1.43 -32.41
C ASP A 38 -7.74 1.35 -30.95
N ILE A 39 -7.68 2.45 -30.20
CA ILE A 39 -8.13 2.50 -28.79
C ILE A 39 -9.49 3.19 -28.69
N GLY A 40 -10.42 2.53 -27.99
CA GLY A 40 -11.74 3.08 -27.66
C GLY A 40 -11.67 4.00 -26.45
N PHE A 41 -11.36 5.28 -26.67
CA PHE A 41 -11.34 6.30 -25.62
C PHE A 41 -12.78 6.68 -25.21
N LEU A 42 -13.31 6.03 -24.17
CA LEU A 42 -14.71 6.21 -23.74
C LEU A 42 -14.97 7.51 -22.96
N ARG A 43 -13.92 8.20 -22.49
CA ARG A 43 -14.04 9.41 -21.66
C ARG A 43 -12.82 10.33 -21.86
N THR A 44 -13.06 11.60 -22.18
CA THR A 44 -12.03 12.59 -22.56
C THR A 44 -12.35 14.02 -22.10
N ASP A 45 -13.24 14.18 -21.12
CA ASP A 45 -13.50 15.48 -20.49
C ASP A 45 -12.27 16.00 -19.75
N ASP A 46 -12.21 17.32 -19.57
CA ASP A 46 -11.07 18.03 -18.97
C ASP A 46 -10.71 17.47 -17.59
N ALA A 47 -11.71 17.25 -16.73
CA ALA A 47 -11.50 16.72 -15.39
C ALA A 47 -10.92 15.29 -15.41
N PHE A 48 -11.26 14.50 -16.42
CA PHE A 48 -10.71 13.16 -16.61
C PHE A 48 -9.26 13.20 -17.12
N ILE A 49 -8.98 13.99 -18.17
CA ILE A 49 -7.62 14.16 -18.72
C ILE A 49 -6.66 14.72 -17.68
N LEU A 50 -7.14 15.66 -16.85
CA LEU A 50 -6.35 16.27 -15.78
C LEU A 50 -5.75 15.26 -14.80
N ARG A 51 -6.43 14.14 -14.54
CA ARG A 51 -5.92 13.03 -13.70
C ARG A 51 -4.58 12.51 -14.26
N PHE A 52 -4.50 12.34 -15.57
CA PHE A 52 -3.33 11.81 -16.28
C PHE A 52 -2.19 12.83 -16.34
N LEU A 53 -2.51 14.10 -16.60
CA LEU A 53 -1.54 15.19 -16.56
C LEU A 53 -0.90 15.30 -15.17
N ARG A 54 -1.70 15.35 -14.10
CA ARG A 54 -1.21 15.36 -12.71
C ARG A 54 -0.39 14.11 -12.37
N ALA A 55 -0.82 12.92 -12.83
CA ALA A 55 -0.09 11.67 -12.63
C ALA A 55 1.28 11.64 -13.33
N ARG A 56 1.48 12.46 -14.37
CA ARG A 56 2.70 12.54 -15.17
C ARG A 56 3.36 13.91 -15.13
N LYS A 57 3.07 14.70 -14.09
CA LYS A 57 3.69 16.01 -13.84
C LYS A 57 3.64 16.96 -15.05
N PHE A 58 2.49 16.96 -15.71
CA PHE A 58 2.22 17.79 -16.88
C PHE A 58 3.15 17.52 -18.07
N HIS A 59 3.82 16.37 -18.12
CA HIS A 59 4.43 15.87 -19.36
C HIS A 59 3.34 15.28 -20.26
N GLN A 60 2.93 16.04 -21.27
CA GLN A 60 1.77 15.77 -22.12
C GLN A 60 1.88 14.42 -22.83
N THR A 61 3.02 14.12 -23.44
CA THR A 61 3.25 12.83 -24.14
C THR A 61 3.17 11.64 -23.19
N GLU A 62 3.72 11.76 -21.97
CA GLU A 62 3.64 10.70 -20.96
C GLU A 62 2.23 10.56 -20.38
N ALA A 63 1.51 11.66 -20.23
CA ALA A 63 0.11 11.68 -19.82
C ALA A 63 -0.77 10.97 -20.86
N PHE A 64 -0.60 11.29 -22.13
CA PHE A 64 -1.26 10.60 -23.24
C PHE A 64 -0.92 9.11 -23.26
N ARG A 65 0.37 8.75 -23.10
CA ARG A 65 0.80 7.35 -23.05
C ARG A 65 0.11 6.57 -21.92
N LEU A 66 -0.06 7.19 -20.74
CA LEU A 66 -0.81 6.60 -19.63
C LEU A 66 -2.31 6.50 -19.94
N LEU A 67 -2.91 7.52 -20.55
CA LEU A 67 -4.31 7.53 -20.97
C LEU A 67 -4.62 6.41 -21.97
N ALA A 68 -3.75 6.24 -22.96
CA ALA A 68 -3.83 5.15 -23.93
C ALA A 68 -3.71 3.78 -23.25
N GLN A 69 -2.73 3.60 -22.35
CA GLN A 69 -2.57 2.35 -21.59
C GLN A 69 -3.79 2.04 -20.73
N TYR A 70 -4.39 3.05 -20.09
CA TYR A 70 -5.59 2.89 -19.28
C TYR A 70 -6.76 2.28 -20.06
N PHE A 71 -7.08 2.81 -21.25
CA PHE A 71 -8.16 2.27 -22.07
C PHE A 71 -7.78 0.95 -22.73
N GLN A 72 -6.54 0.81 -23.22
CA GLN A 72 -6.07 -0.43 -23.81
C GLN A 72 -6.11 -1.59 -22.80
N TYR A 73 -5.69 -1.35 -21.55
CA TYR A 73 -5.77 -2.33 -20.46
C TYR A 73 -7.21 -2.80 -20.24
N ARG A 74 -8.21 -1.92 -20.37
CA ARG A 74 -9.63 -2.31 -20.29
C ARG A 74 -10.11 -3.12 -21.47
N GLN A 75 -9.73 -2.72 -22.68
CA GLN A 75 -10.07 -3.44 -23.90
C GLN A 75 -9.47 -4.84 -23.94
N LEU A 76 -8.26 -5.02 -23.39
CA LEU A 76 -7.60 -6.33 -23.32
C LEU A 76 -8.14 -7.22 -22.19
N ASN A 77 -8.80 -6.64 -21.18
CA ASN A 77 -9.26 -7.35 -19.99
C ASN A 77 -10.77 -7.15 -19.75
N LEU A 78 -11.58 -7.26 -20.82
CA LEU A 78 -13.02 -6.98 -20.78
C LEU A 78 -13.76 -7.75 -19.67
N ASP A 79 -13.39 -9.00 -19.43
CA ASP A 79 -14.02 -9.81 -18.38
C ASP A 79 -13.87 -9.20 -16.98
N MET A 80 -12.73 -8.55 -16.70
CA MET A 80 -12.49 -7.88 -15.43
C MET A 80 -13.32 -6.60 -15.28
N PHE A 81 -13.63 -5.93 -16.38
CA PHE A 81 -14.37 -4.67 -16.40
C PHE A 81 -15.85 -4.82 -16.79
N LYS A 82 -16.33 -6.04 -17.00
CA LYS A 82 -17.76 -6.34 -17.17
C LYS A 82 -18.49 -6.00 -15.87
N ASN A 83 -19.65 -5.33 -15.98
CA ASN A 83 -20.46 -4.90 -14.85
C ASN A 83 -19.65 -4.23 -13.72
N PHE A 84 -18.68 -3.38 -14.08
CA PHE A 84 -17.75 -2.76 -13.14
C PHE A 84 -18.42 -1.68 -12.28
N LYS A 85 -19.19 -2.12 -11.28
CA LYS A 85 -20.01 -1.31 -10.39
C LYS A 85 -20.01 -1.92 -8.99
N ALA A 86 -20.33 -1.11 -7.98
CA ALA A 86 -20.30 -1.53 -6.57
C ALA A 86 -21.39 -2.58 -6.21
N ASP A 87 -22.41 -2.74 -7.04
CA ASP A 87 -23.49 -3.71 -6.87
C ASP A 87 -23.18 -5.08 -7.51
N ASP A 88 -22.11 -5.20 -8.31
CA ASP A 88 -21.61 -6.48 -8.79
C ASP A 88 -21.33 -7.42 -7.60
N PRO A 89 -21.84 -8.66 -7.60
CA PRO A 89 -21.73 -9.54 -6.45
C PRO A 89 -20.30 -9.81 -6.00
N GLY A 90 -19.35 -9.88 -6.94
CA GLY A 90 -17.93 -10.11 -6.66
C GLY A 90 -17.29 -8.90 -6.00
N ILE A 91 -17.46 -7.73 -6.61
CA ILE A 91 -16.93 -6.47 -6.09
C ILE A 91 -17.55 -6.14 -4.74
N LYS A 92 -18.88 -6.20 -4.62
CA LYS A 92 -19.60 -5.91 -3.38
C LYS A 92 -19.07 -6.78 -2.23
N ARG A 93 -18.94 -8.09 -2.45
CA ARG A 93 -18.45 -9.00 -1.41
C ARG A 93 -16.99 -8.75 -1.04
N ALA A 94 -16.12 -8.53 -2.03
CA ALA A 94 -14.71 -8.23 -1.78
C ALA A 94 -14.56 -6.95 -0.97
N LEU A 95 -15.30 -5.90 -1.33
CA LEU A 95 -15.37 -4.71 -0.51
C LEU A 95 -15.81 -5.11 0.92
N THR A 96 -16.85 -5.95 1.11
CA THR A 96 -17.50 -6.23 2.44
C THR A 96 -16.49 -6.83 3.37
N ASP A 97 -15.65 -7.68 2.80
CA ASP A 97 -14.59 -8.38 3.50
C ASP A 97 -13.34 -7.51 3.72
N GLY A 98 -13.41 -6.22 3.37
CA GLY A 98 -12.38 -5.21 3.61
C GLY A 98 -11.32 -5.10 2.51
N PHE A 99 -11.67 -5.39 1.25
CA PHE A 99 -10.74 -5.32 0.12
C PHE A 99 -11.10 -4.23 -0.89
N PRO A 100 -10.39 -3.08 -0.91
CA PRO A 100 -9.47 -2.61 0.12
C PRO A 100 -10.21 -1.96 1.29
N GLY A 101 -9.59 -1.98 2.47
CA GLY A 101 -9.94 -1.07 3.55
C GLY A 101 -9.45 0.34 3.20
N VAL A 102 -10.24 1.36 3.55
CA VAL A 102 -9.91 2.76 3.27
C VAL A 102 -9.96 3.53 4.58
N LEU A 103 -8.82 4.08 5.01
CA LEU A 103 -8.82 4.91 6.21
C LEU A 103 -9.51 6.24 5.94
N GLU A 104 -10.38 6.64 6.87
CA GLU A 104 -11.07 7.94 6.83
C GLU A 104 -10.05 9.09 6.76
N ASN A 105 -9.10 9.08 7.69
CA ASN A 105 -8.05 10.07 7.77
C ASN A 105 -6.96 9.88 6.70
N ARG A 106 -6.45 11.00 6.21
CA ARG A 106 -5.27 11.05 5.36
C ARG A 106 -4.00 11.02 6.20
N ASP A 107 -2.89 10.67 5.57
CA ASP A 107 -1.60 10.80 6.23
C ASP A 107 -1.17 12.27 6.38
N HIS A 108 -0.03 12.50 7.04
CA HIS A 108 0.54 13.83 7.25
C HIS A 108 0.91 14.59 5.96
N CYS A 109 0.85 13.94 4.80
CA CYS A 109 1.12 14.50 3.48
C CYS A 109 -0.13 14.62 2.61
N GLY A 110 -1.33 14.45 3.21
CA GLY A 110 -2.61 14.52 2.54
C GLY A 110 -2.92 13.31 1.65
N ARG A 111 -2.19 12.20 1.80
CA ARG A 111 -2.38 10.98 1.01
C ARG A 111 -3.48 10.11 1.62
N LYS A 112 -4.31 9.50 0.78
CA LYS A 112 -5.28 8.51 1.23
C LYS A 112 -4.60 7.18 1.49
N ILE A 113 -4.95 6.51 2.58
CA ILE A 113 -4.32 5.24 2.99
C ILE A 113 -5.29 4.09 2.69
N LEU A 114 -4.82 3.14 1.88
CA LEU A 114 -5.48 1.89 1.55
C LEU A 114 -4.83 0.75 2.34
N LEU A 115 -5.64 -0.16 2.86
CA LEU A 115 -5.23 -1.30 3.65
C LEU A 115 -5.66 -2.59 2.97
N LEU A 116 -4.75 -3.57 2.91
CA LEU A 116 -5.04 -4.94 2.52
C LEU A 116 -4.58 -5.87 3.64
N PHE A 117 -5.52 -6.58 4.25
CA PHE A 117 -5.22 -7.61 5.23
C PHE A 117 -5.25 -8.97 4.55
N ALA A 118 -4.08 -9.58 4.34
CA ALA A 118 -3.97 -10.86 3.68
C ALA A 118 -4.68 -11.99 4.47
N ALA A 119 -4.75 -11.86 5.79
CA ALA A 119 -5.53 -12.75 6.67
C ALA A 119 -7.02 -12.81 6.28
N ASN A 120 -7.60 -11.70 5.81
CA ASN A 120 -9.03 -11.62 5.50
C ASN A 120 -9.38 -12.32 4.18
N TRP A 121 -8.38 -12.75 3.41
CA TRP A 121 -8.63 -13.30 2.08
C TRP A 121 -9.08 -14.75 2.16
N ASP A 122 -10.40 -14.93 2.25
CA ASP A 122 -11.04 -16.22 2.04
C ASP A 122 -11.22 -16.48 0.53
N GLN A 123 -10.40 -17.38 -0.01
CA GLN A 123 -10.42 -17.77 -1.42
C GLN A 123 -11.70 -18.49 -1.84
N SER A 124 -12.47 -19.06 -0.89
CA SER A 124 -13.75 -19.69 -1.20
C SER A 124 -14.84 -18.64 -1.47
N ARG A 125 -14.65 -17.43 -0.93
CA ARG A 125 -15.58 -16.31 -1.05
C ARG A 125 -15.17 -15.32 -2.14
N ASN A 126 -13.90 -14.95 -2.20
CA ASN A 126 -13.39 -13.96 -3.15
C ASN A 126 -12.25 -14.51 -3.99
N SER A 127 -12.42 -14.43 -5.31
CA SER A 127 -11.29 -14.61 -6.21
C SER A 127 -10.33 -13.41 -6.06
N PHE A 128 -9.06 -13.61 -6.41
CA PHE A 128 -8.12 -12.49 -6.47
C PHE A 128 -8.56 -11.43 -7.49
N ILE A 129 -9.25 -11.85 -8.57
CA ILE A 129 -9.81 -10.94 -9.57
C ILE A 129 -10.91 -10.06 -8.96
N ASP A 130 -11.79 -10.59 -8.12
CA ASP A 130 -12.81 -9.79 -7.44
C ASP A 130 -12.18 -8.73 -6.52
N ILE A 131 -11.13 -9.13 -5.79
CA ILE A 131 -10.33 -8.21 -4.95
C ILE A 131 -9.69 -7.11 -5.82
N LEU A 132 -9.06 -7.47 -6.93
CA LEU A 132 -8.46 -6.50 -7.85
C LEU A 132 -9.51 -5.55 -8.44
N ARG A 133 -10.67 -6.06 -8.85
CA ARG A 133 -11.80 -5.26 -9.34
C ARG A 133 -12.26 -4.27 -8.27
N ALA A 134 -12.41 -4.71 -7.03
CA ALA A 134 -12.79 -3.85 -5.91
C ALA A 134 -11.75 -2.76 -5.60
N ILE A 135 -10.45 -3.09 -5.66
CA ILE A 135 -9.36 -2.10 -5.51
C ILE A 135 -9.41 -1.06 -6.63
N LEU A 136 -9.52 -1.50 -7.89
CA LEU A 136 -9.59 -0.58 -9.02
C LEU A 136 -10.83 0.31 -8.96
N LEU A 137 -11.98 -0.23 -8.54
CA LEU A 137 -13.21 0.56 -8.40
C LEU A 137 -13.08 1.58 -7.26
N SER A 138 -12.50 1.18 -6.14
CA SER A 138 -12.22 2.08 -5.01
C SER A 138 -11.31 3.23 -5.44
N LEU A 139 -10.28 2.93 -6.24
CA LEU A 139 -9.38 3.95 -6.77
C LEU A 139 -10.09 4.89 -7.76
N GLU A 140 -10.99 4.39 -8.62
CA GLU A 140 -11.79 5.22 -9.53
C GLU A 140 -12.65 6.23 -8.79
N VAL A 141 -13.26 5.83 -7.67
CA VAL A 141 -14.06 6.73 -6.82
C VAL A 141 -13.17 7.71 -6.07
N LEU A 142 -12.07 7.24 -5.46
CA LEU A 142 -11.21 8.09 -4.66
C LEU A 142 -10.47 9.14 -5.50
N ILE A 143 -10.09 8.83 -6.73
CA ILE A 143 -9.32 9.76 -7.58
C ILE A 143 -10.17 10.91 -8.14
N GLU A 144 -11.49 10.90 -7.95
CA GLU A 144 -12.35 12.05 -8.28
C GLU A 144 -12.01 13.27 -7.42
N ASP A 145 -11.50 13.04 -6.21
CA ASP A 145 -10.96 14.08 -5.34
C ASP A 145 -9.64 14.62 -5.91
N GLN A 146 -9.66 15.90 -6.29
CA GLN A 146 -8.51 16.59 -6.88
C GLN A 146 -7.29 16.63 -5.95
N GLU A 147 -7.52 16.71 -4.63
CA GLU A 147 -6.41 16.66 -3.68
C GLU A 147 -5.73 15.30 -3.68
N LEU A 148 -6.45 14.21 -3.95
CA LEU A 148 -5.86 12.87 -4.06
C LEU A 148 -5.11 12.67 -5.38
N GLN A 149 -5.45 13.40 -6.43
CA GLN A 149 -4.64 13.46 -7.65
C GLN A 149 -3.28 14.14 -7.37
N ILE A 150 -3.25 15.15 -6.49
CA ILE A 150 -2.05 15.92 -6.13
C ILE A 150 -1.25 15.29 -4.99
N ASN A 151 -1.91 14.63 -4.04
CA ASN A 151 -1.23 14.03 -2.90
C ASN A 151 -0.91 12.57 -3.14
N GLY A 152 -1.83 11.85 -3.77
CA GLY A 152 -1.71 10.43 -4.05
C GLY A 152 -2.16 9.53 -2.91
N PHE A 153 -1.66 8.31 -2.94
CA PHE A 153 -2.11 7.20 -2.10
C PHE A 153 -0.93 6.53 -1.38
N ILE A 154 -1.21 5.91 -0.25
CA ILE A 154 -0.36 4.94 0.43
C ILE A 154 -1.08 3.60 0.43
N LEU A 155 -0.38 2.52 0.08
CA LEU A 155 -0.88 1.17 0.21
C LEU A 155 -0.14 0.47 1.36
N ILE A 156 -0.87 -0.13 2.28
CA ILE A 156 -0.31 -0.97 3.34
C ILE A 156 -0.88 -2.37 3.16
N ILE A 157 0.01 -3.36 3.14
CA ILE A 157 -0.33 -4.77 2.98
C ILE A 157 0.15 -5.50 4.22
N ASP A 158 -0.78 -5.97 5.03
CA ASP A 158 -0.52 -6.79 6.19
C ASP A 158 -0.57 -8.27 5.81
N TRP A 159 0.58 -8.93 5.89
CA TRP A 159 0.74 -10.34 5.56
C TRP A 159 0.55 -11.28 6.75
N SER A 160 0.10 -10.76 7.90
CA SER A 160 -0.27 -11.58 9.06
C SER A 160 -1.16 -12.73 8.63
N ASN A 161 -0.85 -13.93 9.10
CA ASN A 161 -1.61 -15.16 8.82
C ASN A 161 -1.83 -15.45 7.32
N PHE A 162 -1.03 -14.85 6.42
CA PHE A 162 -1.01 -15.28 5.03
C PHE A 162 -0.52 -16.73 4.98
N SER A 163 -1.22 -17.56 4.22
CA SER A 163 -0.97 -19.00 4.15
C SER A 163 -0.39 -19.41 2.81
N PHE A 164 0.31 -20.54 2.78
CA PHE A 164 0.78 -21.14 1.52
C PHE A 164 -0.36 -21.43 0.53
N LYS A 165 -1.54 -21.79 1.03
CA LYS A 165 -2.74 -21.98 0.19
C LYS A 165 -3.15 -20.69 -0.52
N GLN A 166 -3.00 -19.53 0.13
CA GLN A 166 -3.25 -18.24 -0.51
C GLN A 166 -2.12 -17.88 -1.48
N ALA A 167 -0.87 -18.10 -1.08
CA ALA A 167 0.28 -17.87 -1.95
C ALA A 167 0.20 -18.67 -3.26
N SER A 168 -0.26 -19.92 -3.23
CA SER A 168 -0.35 -20.78 -4.43
C SER A 168 -1.37 -20.32 -5.46
N LYS A 169 -2.30 -19.42 -5.11
CA LYS A 169 -3.24 -18.81 -6.05
C LYS A 169 -2.69 -17.56 -6.75
N LEU A 170 -1.57 -17.02 -6.27
CA LEU A 170 -0.93 -15.85 -6.87
C LEU A 170 -0.01 -16.30 -8.01
N THR A 171 -0.60 -16.59 -9.16
CA THR A 171 0.16 -16.95 -10.37
C THR A 171 0.88 -15.73 -10.95
N PRO A 172 2.00 -15.91 -11.68
CA PRO A 172 2.68 -14.81 -12.35
C PRO A 172 1.76 -13.99 -13.29
N SER A 173 0.83 -14.65 -13.98
CA SER A 173 -0.14 -13.98 -14.87
C SER A 173 -1.08 -13.05 -14.10
N ILE A 174 -1.62 -13.51 -12.96
CA ILE A 174 -2.51 -12.72 -12.11
C ILE A 174 -1.76 -11.56 -11.46
N LEU A 175 -0.52 -11.79 -11.01
CA LEU A 175 0.33 -10.74 -10.43
C LEU A 175 0.70 -9.68 -11.47
N LYS A 176 1.06 -10.11 -12.69
CA LYS A 176 1.30 -9.22 -13.82
C LYS A 176 0.06 -8.37 -14.13
N LEU A 177 -1.12 -8.99 -14.20
CA LEU A 177 -2.39 -8.29 -14.42
C LEU A 177 -2.63 -7.18 -13.38
N ALA A 178 -2.41 -7.47 -12.10
CA ALA A 178 -2.55 -6.49 -11.03
C ALA A 178 -1.53 -5.35 -11.12
N ILE A 179 -0.27 -5.68 -11.41
CA ILE A 179 0.81 -4.69 -11.55
C ILE A 179 0.54 -3.78 -12.75
N GLU A 180 0.19 -4.32 -13.90
CA GLU A 180 -0.16 -3.53 -15.09
C GLU A 180 -1.35 -2.61 -14.83
N GLY A 181 -2.38 -3.11 -14.14
CA GLY A 181 -3.54 -2.31 -13.75
C GLY A 181 -3.17 -1.15 -12.83
N LEU A 182 -2.47 -1.42 -11.73
CA LEU A 182 -2.21 -0.43 -10.67
C LEU A 182 -1.03 0.51 -10.97
N GLN A 183 0.04 0.00 -11.58
CA GLN A 183 1.30 0.73 -11.79
C GLN A 183 1.36 1.41 -13.15
N ASP A 184 0.89 0.73 -14.19
CA ASP A 184 1.15 1.12 -15.58
C ASP A 184 -0.06 1.77 -16.23
N SER A 185 -1.26 1.37 -15.84
CA SER A 185 -2.51 1.77 -16.49
C SER A 185 -3.32 2.78 -15.68
N PHE A 186 -3.22 2.80 -14.35
CA PHE A 186 -4.06 3.69 -13.52
C PHE A 186 -3.39 5.05 -13.23
N PRO A 187 -4.12 6.20 -13.30
CA PRO A 187 -3.56 7.53 -13.05
C PRO A 187 -3.34 7.87 -11.55
N ALA A 188 -3.12 6.86 -10.69
CA ALA A 188 -2.83 7.08 -9.28
C ALA A 188 -1.33 7.33 -9.03
N ARG A 189 -1.06 8.17 -8.04
CA ARG A 189 0.29 8.41 -7.54
C ARG A 189 0.48 7.69 -6.22
N PHE A 190 1.14 6.53 -6.24
CA PHE A 190 1.52 5.86 -5.00
C PHE A 190 2.75 6.53 -4.39
N GLY A 191 2.57 7.13 -3.22
CA GLY A 191 3.64 7.70 -2.40
C GLY A 191 4.51 6.63 -1.73
N GLY A 192 3.95 5.43 -1.53
CA GLY A 192 4.61 4.28 -0.90
C GLY A 192 3.70 3.05 -0.90
N VAL A 193 4.34 1.87 -0.90
CA VAL A 193 3.70 0.58 -0.65
C VAL A 193 4.46 -0.05 0.50
N HIS A 194 3.78 -0.30 1.62
CA HIS A 194 4.38 -0.83 2.83
C HIS A 194 3.87 -2.25 3.06
N PHE A 195 4.79 -3.16 3.33
CA PHE A 195 4.48 -4.54 3.67
C PHE A 195 4.78 -4.74 5.14
N VAL A 196 3.80 -5.24 5.91
CA VAL A 196 3.97 -5.54 7.33
C VAL A 196 3.70 -7.01 7.60
N ASN A 197 4.33 -7.57 8.65
CA ASN A 197 4.15 -8.96 9.09
C ASN A 197 4.39 -10.02 7.99
N GLN A 198 5.33 -9.77 7.07
CA GLN A 198 5.63 -10.69 5.98
C GLN A 198 6.25 -12.01 6.48
N PRO A 199 5.71 -13.17 6.09
CA PRO A 199 6.38 -14.43 6.33
C PRO A 199 7.62 -14.58 5.44
N TRP A 200 8.58 -15.39 5.88
CA TRP A 200 9.89 -15.55 5.21
C TRP A 200 9.79 -15.94 3.72
N TYR A 201 8.73 -16.65 3.31
CA TYR A 201 8.54 -17.09 1.93
C TYR A 201 7.95 -16.02 0.99
N ILE A 202 7.55 -14.83 1.48
CA ILE A 202 7.18 -13.69 0.61
C ILE A 202 8.35 -13.22 -0.26
N HIS A 203 9.59 -13.47 0.16
CA HIS A 203 10.77 -13.21 -0.66
C HIS A 203 10.76 -13.97 -1.99
N ALA A 204 10.23 -15.19 -2.02
CA ALA A 204 10.08 -15.96 -3.26
C ALA A 204 9.03 -15.31 -4.18
N LEU A 205 7.88 -14.92 -3.63
CA LEU A 205 6.84 -14.19 -4.35
C LEU A 205 7.37 -12.86 -4.90
N TYR A 206 8.19 -12.14 -4.11
CA TYR A 206 8.83 -10.90 -4.55
C TYR A 206 9.73 -11.13 -5.77
N THR A 207 10.48 -12.23 -5.78
CA THR A 207 11.35 -12.60 -6.91
C THR A 207 10.53 -12.85 -8.18
N LEU A 208 9.33 -13.42 -8.07
CA LEU A 208 8.42 -13.61 -9.20
C LEU A 208 7.87 -12.29 -9.76
N ILE A 209 7.59 -11.29 -8.91
CA ILE A 209 7.02 -10.02 -9.37
C ILE A 209 8.06 -8.99 -9.79
N LYS A 210 9.30 -9.10 -9.29
CA LYS A 210 10.40 -8.15 -9.54
C LYS A 210 10.61 -7.81 -11.03
N PRO A 211 10.48 -8.74 -12.00
CA PRO A 211 10.59 -8.43 -13.43
C PRO A 211 9.53 -7.43 -13.92
N PHE A 212 8.34 -7.41 -13.32
CA PHE A 212 7.21 -6.56 -13.73
C PHE A 212 7.22 -5.18 -13.02
N LEU A 213 8.05 -4.98 -12.01
CA LEU A 213 8.12 -3.71 -11.26
C LEU A 213 9.02 -2.70 -11.97
N LYS A 214 8.55 -1.46 -12.11
CA LYS A 214 9.36 -0.33 -12.62
C LYS A 214 10.51 0.00 -11.66
N ASP A 215 11.60 0.57 -12.17
CA ASP A 215 12.77 0.97 -11.37
C ASP A 215 12.42 1.85 -10.17
N LYS A 216 11.48 2.77 -10.35
CA LYS A 216 11.02 3.63 -9.25
C LYS A 216 10.38 2.84 -8.11
N THR A 217 9.63 1.77 -8.43
CA THR A 217 9.03 0.86 -7.45
C THR A 217 10.09 -0.07 -6.86
N ARG A 218 11.01 -0.58 -7.67
CA ARG A 218 12.13 -1.44 -7.24
C ARG A 218 13.11 -0.74 -6.28
N LYS A 219 13.40 0.54 -6.52
CA LYS A 219 14.39 1.36 -5.77
C LYS A 219 13.83 1.99 -4.51
N ARG A 220 12.50 2.04 -4.36
CA ARG A 220 11.91 2.36 -3.07
C ARG A 220 12.23 1.18 -2.16
N PRO A 221 12.93 1.39 -1.02
CA PRO A 221 13.09 0.33 -0.06
C PRO A 221 11.70 -0.23 0.22
N PHE A 222 11.47 -1.48 -0.18
CA PHE A 222 10.54 -2.31 0.55
C PHE A 222 11.03 -2.15 1.98
N ASP A 223 10.21 -1.63 2.89
CA ASP A 223 10.55 -1.55 4.31
C ASP A 223 10.57 -2.98 4.85
N LEU A 224 11.57 -3.73 4.38
CA LEU A 224 12.03 -5.06 4.75
C LEU A 224 12.89 -4.87 5.99
N CYS A 225 12.28 -4.38 7.06
CA CYS A 225 12.96 -4.33 8.35
C CYS A 225 11.93 -4.36 9.48
N GLY A 226 11.89 -5.49 10.19
CA GLY A 226 11.50 -5.47 11.58
C GLY A 226 12.51 -4.64 12.37
N LEU A 227 12.38 -3.32 12.37
CA LEU A 227 13.06 -2.42 13.30
C LEU A 227 12.16 -1.21 13.60
N SER A 228 11.59 -1.21 14.81
CA SER A 228 11.26 -0.01 15.58
C SER A 228 10.12 0.94 15.13
N THR A 229 9.12 0.50 14.38
CA THR A 229 7.85 1.24 14.30
C THR A 229 6.72 0.51 15.04
N LYS A 230 6.75 0.58 16.38
CA LYS A 230 5.57 0.37 17.26
C LYS A 230 4.46 1.43 17.03
N HIS A 231 4.35 2.01 15.84
CA HIS A 231 3.54 3.23 15.61
C HIS A 231 2.49 3.10 14.50
N TRP A 232 2.41 1.96 13.82
CA TRP A 232 1.24 1.63 12.98
C TRP A 232 0.42 0.56 13.69
N VAL A 233 -0.20 0.92 14.82
CA VAL A 233 -1.32 0.14 15.34
C VAL A 233 -2.49 0.48 14.42
N ILE A 234 -2.79 -0.41 13.47
CA ILE A 234 -3.98 -0.28 12.65
C ILE A 234 -5.16 -0.53 13.61
N PRO A 235 -6.04 0.45 13.86
CA PRO A 235 -7.13 0.28 14.82
C PRO A 235 -8.02 -0.89 14.37
N GLN A 236 -8.47 -1.74 15.30
CA GLN A 236 -9.43 -2.82 15.02
C GLN A 236 -10.72 -2.29 14.37
N GLU A 237 -11.05 -1.01 14.57
CA GLU A 237 -12.17 -0.34 13.89
C GLU A 237 -12.00 -0.29 12.35
N ALA A 238 -10.77 -0.22 11.83
CA ALA A 238 -10.53 -0.25 10.38
C ALA A 238 -10.76 -1.64 9.75
N GLN A 239 -10.89 -2.69 10.57
CA GLN A 239 -11.12 -4.07 10.12
C GLN A 239 -12.60 -4.41 9.98
N SER A 240 -13.52 -3.56 10.46
CA SER A 240 -14.93 -3.92 10.65
C SER A 240 -15.96 -2.92 10.08
N LEU A 241 -15.55 -1.84 9.41
CA LEU A 241 -16.50 -0.84 8.93
C LEU A 241 -16.93 -1.11 7.47
N PRO A 242 -18.24 -1.29 7.20
CA PRO A 242 -18.80 -1.25 5.85
C PRO A 242 -18.54 0.11 5.21
N TRP A 243 -18.44 0.17 3.87
CA TRP A 243 -18.49 1.46 3.16
C TRP A 243 -19.73 2.23 3.58
N GLY A 244 -19.55 3.45 4.09
CA GLY A 244 -20.64 4.37 4.40
C GLY A 244 -20.91 4.67 5.88
N LEU A 245 -20.09 4.19 6.84
CA LEU A 245 -20.23 4.53 8.27
C LEU A 245 -18.93 5.01 8.91
N SER A 246 -18.14 5.84 8.21
CA SER A 246 -16.86 6.35 8.74
C SER A 246 -16.99 7.45 9.80
N ASP A 247 -18.14 8.10 9.97
CA ASP A 247 -18.22 9.44 10.59
C ASP A 247 -17.94 9.52 12.10
N GLN A 248 -17.88 8.40 12.84
CA GLN A 248 -17.73 8.44 14.31
C GLN A 248 -16.37 7.93 14.84
N ALA A 249 -15.59 7.19 14.04
CA ALA A 249 -14.33 6.62 14.51
C ALA A 249 -13.13 7.58 14.39
N GLY A 250 -13.10 8.44 13.36
CA GLY A 250 -12.01 9.40 13.15
C GLY A 250 -11.90 10.49 14.22
N GLN A 251 -13.00 10.84 14.88
CA GLN A 251 -13.04 11.94 15.85
C GLN A 251 -12.36 11.58 17.19
N GLY A 252 -12.43 10.32 17.64
CA GLY A 252 -11.77 9.86 18.88
C GLY A 252 -10.24 9.88 18.78
N TRP A 253 -9.70 9.53 17.61
CA TRP A 253 -8.26 9.45 17.36
C TRP A 253 -7.58 10.83 17.39
N CYS A 254 -8.22 11.83 16.78
CA CYS A 254 -7.69 13.20 16.73
C CYS A 254 -7.70 13.89 18.11
N GLN A 255 -8.71 13.59 18.94
CA GLN A 255 -8.80 14.14 20.31
C GLN A 255 -7.81 13.50 21.28
N SER A 256 -7.55 12.18 21.16
CA SER A 256 -6.60 11.48 22.04
C SER A 256 -5.15 11.97 21.83
N ARG A 257 -4.75 12.26 20.57
CA ARG A 257 -3.42 12.82 20.26
C ARG A 257 -3.24 14.28 20.70
N ARG A 258 -4.32 15.09 20.78
CA ARG A 258 -4.24 16.44 21.38
C ARG A 258 -3.98 16.37 22.90
N LYS A 259 -4.61 15.43 23.60
CA LYS A 259 -4.39 15.21 25.06
C LYS A 259 -3.03 14.61 25.39
N ASP A 260 -2.46 13.78 24.51
CA ASP A 260 -1.12 13.20 24.73
C ASP A 260 0.01 14.22 24.44
N ARG A 261 -0.21 15.15 23.49
CA ARG A 261 0.75 16.24 23.22
C ARG A 261 0.89 17.21 24.40
N SER A 262 -0.21 17.54 25.07
CA SER A 262 -0.20 18.40 26.26
C SER A 262 0.41 17.71 27.50
N LYS A 263 0.24 16.39 27.65
CA LYS A 263 0.90 15.61 28.72
C LYS A 263 2.40 15.45 28.51
N ARG A 264 2.87 15.19 27.28
CA ARG A 264 4.31 15.09 26.95
C ARG A 264 5.06 16.41 27.11
N GLN A 265 4.38 17.54 26.86
CA GLN A 265 4.98 18.87 27.05
C GLN A 265 5.09 19.26 28.53
N MET A 266 4.31 18.62 29.41
CA MET A 266 4.41 18.75 30.86
C MET A 266 5.55 17.88 31.44
N SER A 267 5.73 16.63 30.98
CA SER A 267 6.80 15.76 31.48
C SER A 267 8.21 16.19 31.04
N LEU A 268 8.35 16.76 29.82
CA LEU A 268 9.62 17.32 29.34
C LEU A 268 10.06 18.58 30.11
N LYS A 269 9.12 19.31 30.74
CA LYS A 269 9.46 20.41 31.64
C LYS A 269 9.90 19.92 33.03
N GLN A 270 9.38 18.79 33.51
CA GLN A 270 9.81 18.18 34.78
C GLN A 270 11.18 17.48 34.67
N CYS A 271 11.49 16.81 33.55
CA CYS A 271 12.80 16.17 33.37
C CYS A 271 13.98 17.15 33.28
N LYS A 272 13.75 18.42 32.91
CA LYS A 272 14.82 19.44 32.87
C LYS A 272 15.15 20.07 34.23
N VAL A 273 14.35 19.81 35.27
CA VAL A 273 14.60 20.30 36.63
C VAL A 273 15.41 19.29 37.47
N ALA A 274 15.47 18.01 37.06
CA ALA A 274 16.01 16.93 37.88
C ALA A 274 17.47 16.52 37.59
N THR A 275 18.17 17.19 36.67
CA THR A 275 19.60 16.93 36.41
C THR A 275 20.46 18.13 36.79
N GLN A 276 20.81 18.23 38.07
CA GLN A 276 22.08 18.83 38.49
C GLN A 276 22.99 17.71 39.04
N PRO A 277 24.31 17.74 38.75
CA PRO A 277 25.22 16.66 39.12
C PRO A 277 25.77 16.86 40.53
N GLY A 278 25.71 15.82 41.36
CA GLY A 278 26.43 15.79 42.64
C GLY A 278 26.21 14.51 43.44
N THR A 279 27.32 13.81 43.73
CA THR A 279 27.58 12.91 44.89
C THR A 279 27.10 11.44 44.83
N PRO A 280 27.84 10.49 45.47
CA PRO A 280 28.45 9.35 44.80
C PRO A 280 27.91 7.96 45.19
N LEU A 281 28.35 6.97 44.39
CA LEU A 281 28.08 5.53 44.46
C LEU A 281 28.38 4.92 45.85
N GLY A 282 27.39 4.21 46.39
CA GLY A 282 27.51 3.32 47.53
C GLY A 282 27.33 1.85 47.11
N ASN A 283 28.21 1.00 47.65
CA ASN A 283 28.49 -0.40 47.33
C ASN A 283 27.27 -1.35 47.30
N VAL A 284 27.22 -2.21 46.27
CA VAL A 284 26.46 -3.48 46.29
C VAL A 284 27.44 -4.62 46.00
N SER A 285 27.41 -5.66 46.84
CA SER A 285 28.38 -6.76 46.88
C SER A 285 28.27 -7.74 45.70
N PRO A 286 29.38 -8.39 45.29
CA PRO A 286 29.49 -9.24 44.09
C PRO A 286 28.95 -10.66 44.31
N GLY A 287 27.69 -10.79 44.73
CA GLY A 287 27.00 -12.07 44.93
C GLY A 287 25.62 -12.17 44.22
N GLU A 288 25.06 -11.05 43.77
CA GLU A 288 23.69 -11.01 43.22
C GLU A 288 23.61 -10.72 41.72
N GLN A 289 24.74 -10.62 41.01
CA GLN A 289 24.76 -10.47 39.55
C GLN A 289 24.81 -11.81 38.78
N GLY A 290 24.94 -12.95 39.48
CA GLY A 290 25.06 -14.28 38.86
C GLY A 290 23.74 -14.99 38.53
N TRP A 291 22.63 -14.61 39.14
CA TRP A 291 21.36 -15.36 39.03
C TRP A 291 20.37 -14.82 37.99
N ILE A 292 20.55 -13.58 37.51
CA ILE A 292 19.67 -13.00 36.47
C ILE A 292 20.08 -13.45 35.05
N ALA A 293 21.32 -13.93 34.85
CA ALA A 293 21.80 -14.39 33.54
C ALA A 293 21.44 -15.86 33.20
N LEU A 294 21.14 -16.71 34.19
CA LEU A 294 20.85 -18.13 33.94
C LEU A 294 19.38 -18.45 33.61
N LEU A 295 18.44 -17.53 33.86
CA LEU A 295 17.03 -17.69 33.46
C LEU A 295 16.74 -17.21 32.03
N ALA A 296 17.68 -16.51 31.38
CA ALA A 296 17.51 -15.99 30.02
C ALA A 296 17.98 -16.97 28.91
N LEU A 297 18.65 -18.08 29.25
CA LEU A 297 19.24 -19.00 28.27
C LEU A 297 18.54 -20.37 28.13
N ASN A 298 17.62 -20.74 29.05
CA ASN A 298 16.92 -22.03 29.01
C ASN A 298 15.54 -22.02 28.29
N ALA A 299 15.13 -20.90 27.69
CA ALA A 299 13.91 -20.83 26.87
C ALA A 299 14.17 -21.00 25.36
N CYS A 300 15.41 -21.32 24.96
CA CYS A 300 15.83 -21.38 23.56
C CYS A 300 16.51 -22.71 23.22
N SER A 301 15.88 -23.85 23.51
CA SER A 301 16.21 -25.13 22.86
C SER A 301 15.22 -26.23 23.27
N SER A 302 14.18 -26.46 22.48
CA SER A 302 13.49 -27.76 22.35
C SER A 302 12.25 -27.60 21.46
N HIS A 303 12.42 -27.77 20.14
CA HIS A 303 11.47 -28.34 19.17
C HIS A 303 11.93 -28.02 17.74
N LEU A 304 13.18 -28.37 17.42
CA LEU A 304 13.67 -28.55 16.06
C LEU A 304 14.18 -29.97 16.00
N LEU A 305 13.38 -30.87 15.41
CA LEU A 305 13.78 -32.15 14.79
C LEU A 305 12.52 -32.98 14.54
N SER A 306 11.82 -32.72 13.41
CA SER A 306 11.01 -33.73 12.69
C SER A 306 10.39 -33.17 11.38
N VAL A 307 10.14 -31.86 11.26
CA VAL A 307 9.45 -31.30 10.06
C VAL A 307 10.40 -30.91 8.91
N SER A 308 11.72 -31.01 9.11
CA SER A 308 12.70 -30.53 8.12
C SER A 308 12.87 -31.44 6.89
N CYS A 309 12.41 -32.69 6.92
CA CYS A 309 12.65 -33.63 5.81
C CYS A 309 11.57 -33.60 4.72
N THR A 310 10.31 -33.29 5.07
CA THR A 310 9.20 -33.21 4.10
C THR A 310 9.12 -31.86 3.39
N ILE A 311 9.54 -30.77 4.06
CA ILE A 311 9.63 -29.44 3.45
C ILE A 311 10.71 -29.40 2.37
N SER A 312 11.85 -30.10 2.55
CA SER A 312 12.90 -30.20 1.54
C SER A 312 12.46 -30.92 0.26
N LEU A 313 11.60 -31.95 0.36
CA LEU A 313 11.10 -32.66 -0.83
C LEU A 313 10.10 -31.80 -1.62
N PHE A 314 9.23 -31.05 -0.92
CA PHE A 314 8.34 -30.07 -1.55
C PHE A 314 9.09 -28.89 -2.14
N PHE A 315 10.18 -28.44 -1.51
CA PHE A 315 11.04 -27.37 -2.01
C PHE A 315 11.78 -27.80 -3.30
N LEU A 316 12.25 -29.05 -3.37
CA LEU A 316 12.82 -29.62 -4.59
C LEU A 316 11.75 -29.81 -5.68
N LEU A 317 10.55 -30.29 -5.37
CA LEU A 317 9.45 -30.40 -6.34
C LEU A 317 9.00 -29.04 -6.87
N PHE A 318 8.95 -28.01 -6.02
CA PHE A 318 8.58 -26.65 -6.41
C PHE A 318 9.68 -25.97 -7.24
N LEU A 319 10.97 -26.20 -6.91
CA LEU A 319 12.09 -25.73 -7.73
C LEU A 319 12.20 -26.49 -9.06
N VAL A 320 11.90 -27.79 -9.09
CA VAL A 320 11.86 -28.59 -10.33
C VAL A 320 10.69 -28.14 -11.22
N GLN A 321 9.50 -27.86 -10.66
CA GLN A 321 8.41 -27.25 -11.43
C GLN A 321 8.75 -25.83 -11.91
N ALA A 322 9.35 -24.99 -11.06
CA ALA A 322 9.76 -23.64 -11.47
C ALA A 322 10.84 -23.66 -12.56
N SER A 323 11.73 -24.66 -12.55
CA SER A 323 12.81 -24.78 -13.54
C SER A 323 12.37 -25.45 -14.85
N ILE A 324 11.30 -26.26 -14.84
CA ILE A 324 10.68 -26.84 -16.05
C ILE A 324 9.85 -25.78 -16.81
N PHE A 325 9.31 -24.77 -16.12
CA PHE A 325 8.55 -23.67 -16.74
C PHE A 325 9.41 -22.48 -17.23
N LEU A 326 10.72 -22.51 -17.01
CA LEU A 326 11.68 -21.48 -17.40
C LEU A 326 12.65 -21.92 -18.53
N LYS A 327 12.27 -22.94 -19.31
CA LYS A 327 12.92 -23.27 -20.60
C LYS A 327 11.93 -23.16 -21.75
#